data_AF-A0A1Y1HN54-F1
#
_entry.id   AF-A0A1Y1HN54-F1
#
_cell.length_a   1.000
_cell.length_b   1.000
_cell.length_c   1.000
_cell.angle_alpha   90.00
_cell.angle_beta   90.00
_cell.angle_gamma   90.00
#
_symmetry.space_group_name_H-M   'P 1'
#
loop_
_entity.id
_entity.type
_entity.pdbx_description
1 polymer ?
#
loop_
_entity_poly.entity_id
_entity_poly.type
_entity_poly.pdbx_seq_one_letter_code
_entity_poly.pdbx_strand_id
1 'polypeptide(L)'
;MKSLNTRLRCSISVDLQQTASKICSDWEAAFGRSADAYSSLAPGKRPDTLVLRKVPSRWLGQTGGSEEESTKKAKEIFHSFGEVRNVHVEGGAKIKQAVTAASKEAIASSLECTVRVQFTEVQGLVKALEGLCGRVMRKAGTTKIVEYEVNWDREHFFSPENCARRAAELERRELEEKRRAEEQRWKQKMDVRRAETTRLQKERAERERQEREEEQRRKQAEEEERRAEELRRQEEQRQREQEELRARLELERRQQAELERELRRQREEREEQERLEREAAARKEEERRLADEVRRREAEAAEARERACAAERQRAEDRKRRLEEALSKRSLEQRLRAKLEKRMPRFKSDIDSRQHSSNGI
;
A
#
# COMPACT_ATOMS: atom_id res chain seq x y z
N MET A 1 64.13 -3.77 -36.07
CA MET A 1 64.00 -2.30 -35.97
C MET A 1 65.20 -1.67 -36.66
N LYS A 2 65.00 -1.01 -37.81
CA LYS A 2 66.11 -0.44 -38.59
C LYS A 2 66.63 0.80 -37.86
N SER A 3 67.87 0.76 -37.39
CA SER A 3 68.62 1.95 -37.00
C SER A 3 68.69 2.86 -38.22
N LEU A 4 67.84 3.88 -38.27
CA LEU A 4 67.94 4.94 -39.27
C LEU A 4 69.20 5.71 -38.96
N ASN A 5 70.27 5.39 -39.67
CA ASN A 5 71.53 6.12 -39.61
C ASN A 5 71.24 7.59 -40.00
N THR A 6 71.01 8.45 -39.01
CA THR A 6 70.63 9.85 -39.20
C THR A 6 71.86 10.64 -39.62
N ARG A 7 72.22 10.54 -40.89
CA ARG A 7 73.31 11.34 -41.45
C ARG A 7 72.82 12.77 -41.64
N LEU A 8 73.29 13.67 -40.78
CA LEU A 8 73.08 15.11 -40.92
C LEU A 8 74.17 15.67 -41.83
N ARG A 9 73.78 16.50 -42.81
CA ARG A 9 74.70 17.23 -43.67
C ARG A 9 74.54 18.72 -43.41
N CYS A 10 75.65 19.42 -43.26
CA CYS A 10 75.67 20.88 -43.13
C CYS A 10 76.15 21.51 -44.43
N SER A 11 75.41 22.48 -44.96
CA SER A 11 75.76 23.24 -46.17
C SER A 11 75.93 24.73 -45.84
N ILE A 12 76.87 25.41 -46.50
CA ILE A 12 77.16 26.82 -46.28
C ILE A 12 75.94 27.66 -46.66
N SER A 13 75.58 28.64 -45.82
CA SER A 13 74.58 29.67 -46.12
C SER A 13 75.26 31.04 -46.11
N VAL A 14 75.12 31.78 -47.21
CA VAL A 14 75.79 33.07 -47.43
C VAL A 14 75.32 34.12 -46.41
N ASP A 15 74.02 34.11 -46.06
CA ASP A 15 73.43 35.05 -45.09
C ASP A 15 73.92 34.84 -43.64
N LEU A 16 74.46 33.66 -43.32
CA LEU A 16 74.94 33.31 -41.98
C LEU A 16 76.45 33.49 -41.80
N GLN A 17 77.20 33.86 -42.84
CA GLN A 17 78.65 34.04 -42.77
C GLN A 17 79.05 35.21 -41.86
N GLN A 18 78.24 36.28 -41.83
CA GLN A 18 78.49 37.44 -40.97
C GLN A 18 78.30 37.10 -39.49
N THR A 19 77.30 36.27 -39.17
CA THR A 19 77.05 35.73 -37.82
C THR A 19 78.17 34.80 -37.37
N ALA A 20 78.69 33.96 -38.27
CA ALA A 20 79.81 33.07 -37.99
C ALA A 20 81.09 33.84 -37.64
N SER A 21 81.42 34.87 -38.42
CA SER A 21 82.58 35.75 -38.19
C SER A 21 82.49 36.46 -36.83
N LYS A 22 81.29 36.93 -36.47
CA LYS A 22 81.04 37.55 -35.16
C LYS A 22 81.22 36.57 -34.00
N ILE A 23 80.70 35.35 -34.09
CA ILE A 23 80.84 34.35 -33.01
C ILE A 23 82.31 33.94 -32.83
N CYS A 24 83.06 33.78 -33.93
CA CYS A 24 84.48 33.48 -33.90
C CYS A 24 85.27 34.62 -33.22
N SER A 25 85.03 35.85 -33.65
CA SER A 25 85.64 37.05 -33.06
C SER A 25 85.28 37.23 -31.58
N ASP A 26 84.02 37.01 -31.19
CA ASP A 26 83.58 37.07 -29.80
C ASP A 26 84.25 35.98 -28.93
N TRP A 27 84.40 34.77 -29.47
CA TRP A 27 85.09 33.66 -28.79
C TRP A 27 86.59 33.94 -28.67
N GLU A 28 87.24 34.44 -29.72
CA GLU A 28 88.64 34.86 -29.71
C GLU A 28 88.88 36.08 -28.78
N ALA A 29 87.95 37.03 -28.69
CA ALA A 29 88.05 38.15 -27.78
C ALA A 29 87.92 37.71 -26.31
N ALA A 30 87.04 36.76 -26.03
CA ALA A 30 86.86 36.19 -24.70
C ALA A 30 87.99 35.21 -24.31
N PHE A 31 88.57 34.48 -25.29
CA PHE A 31 89.44 33.31 -25.03
C PHE A 31 90.58 33.09 -26.05
N GLY A 32 91.05 34.10 -26.77
CA GLY A 32 92.05 33.96 -27.83
C GLY A 32 93.52 34.05 -27.41
N ARG A 33 93.84 34.09 -26.10
CA ARG A 33 95.22 34.27 -25.62
C ARG A 33 95.91 32.95 -25.19
N SER A 34 95.82 31.95 -26.06
CA SER A 34 96.47 30.62 -26.02
C SER A 34 95.66 29.47 -25.42
N ALA A 35 95.57 28.36 -26.17
CA ALA A 35 94.95 27.10 -25.79
C ALA A 35 95.47 26.53 -24.45
N ASP A 36 96.74 26.82 -24.14
CA ASP A 36 97.45 26.35 -22.93
C ASP A 36 96.95 27.04 -21.65
N ALA A 37 96.45 28.27 -21.76
CA ALA A 37 95.89 29.01 -20.63
C ALA A 37 94.60 28.38 -20.08
N TYR A 38 93.92 27.55 -20.87
CA TYR A 38 92.64 26.93 -20.51
C TYR A 38 92.79 25.58 -19.83
N SER A 39 93.93 24.89 -20.01
CA SER A 39 94.18 23.59 -19.38
C SER A 39 94.31 23.67 -17.85
N SER A 40 94.45 24.88 -17.29
CA SER A 40 94.52 25.14 -15.84
C SER A 40 93.15 25.42 -15.18
N LEU A 41 92.11 25.77 -15.94
CA LEU A 41 90.78 26.07 -15.40
C LEU A 41 90.05 24.79 -14.99
N ALA A 42 89.19 24.81 -13.97
CA ALA A 42 88.38 23.64 -13.63
C ALA A 42 87.42 23.25 -14.79
N PRO A 43 87.16 21.94 -15.01
CA PRO A 43 86.17 21.50 -16.00
C PRO A 43 84.81 22.17 -15.77
N GLY A 44 84.18 22.70 -16.82
CA GLY A 44 82.92 23.46 -16.72
C GLY A 44 83.06 24.95 -16.40
N LYS A 45 84.25 25.46 -16.06
CA LYS A 45 84.59 26.90 -16.07
C LYS A 45 85.36 27.33 -17.33
N ARG A 46 85.77 26.35 -18.14
CA ARG A 46 86.35 26.52 -19.48
C ARG A 46 85.25 26.83 -20.51
N PRO A 47 85.55 27.51 -21.62
CA PRO A 47 84.70 27.51 -22.80
C PRO A 47 84.80 26.14 -23.50
N ASP A 48 84.24 25.10 -22.89
CA ASP A 48 84.27 23.72 -23.38
C ASP A 48 82.89 23.25 -23.89
N THR A 49 81.89 24.12 -23.81
CA THR A 49 80.49 23.77 -24.05
C THR A 49 79.92 24.52 -25.25
N LEU A 50 79.45 23.76 -26.23
CA LEU A 50 78.70 24.22 -27.40
C LEU A 50 77.21 24.32 -27.04
N VAL A 51 76.56 25.40 -27.47
CA VAL A 51 75.12 25.61 -27.36
C VAL A 51 74.52 25.69 -28.76
N LEU A 52 73.65 24.74 -29.09
CA LEU A 52 72.96 24.66 -30.37
C LEU A 52 71.46 24.84 -30.15
N ARG A 53 70.88 25.95 -30.62
CA ARG A 53 69.44 26.25 -30.49
C ARG A 53 68.70 26.03 -31.82
N LYS A 54 67.37 25.94 -31.75
CA LYS A 54 66.45 25.75 -32.89
C LYS A 54 66.66 24.41 -33.64
N VAL A 55 67.15 23.39 -32.95
CA VAL A 55 67.34 22.06 -33.56
C VAL A 55 66.01 21.31 -33.56
N PRO A 56 65.57 20.67 -34.66
CA PRO A 56 64.33 19.91 -34.63
C PRO A 56 64.43 18.70 -33.69
N SER A 57 63.58 18.67 -32.65
CA SER A 57 63.48 17.60 -31.66
C SER A 57 63.39 16.19 -32.28
N ARG A 58 62.65 16.06 -33.40
CA ARG A 58 62.48 14.81 -34.16
C ARG A 58 63.78 14.28 -34.77
N TRP A 59 64.78 15.13 -35.01
CA TRP A 59 66.05 14.71 -35.61
C TRP A 59 66.95 14.01 -34.59
N LEU A 60 66.80 14.38 -33.32
CA LEU A 60 67.49 13.73 -32.20
C LEU A 60 66.68 12.58 -31.61
N GLY A 61 65.44 12.34 -32.05
CA GLY A 61 64.64 11.20 -31.61
C GLY A 61 63.67 11.47 -30.47
N GLN A 62 63.39 12.73 -30.13
CA GLN A 62 62.47 13.10 -29.03
C GLN A 62 60.97 12.79 -29.31
N THR A 63 60.63 12.17 -30.44
CA THR A 63 59.25 11.77 -30.72
C THR A 63 58.98 10.38 -30.20
N GLY A 64 58.55 10.30 -28.94
CA GLY A 64 58.18 9.05 -28.27
C GLY A 64 59.35 8.25 -27.69
N GLY A 65 60.60 8.69 -27.89
CA GLY A 65 61.79 8.14 -27.23
C GLY A 65 62.04 8.79 -25.87
N SER A 66 62.74 8.08 -24.98
CA SER A 66 63.23 8.64 -23.71
C SER A 66 64.20 9.81 -23.97
N GLU A 67 64.31 10.74 -23.02
CA GLU A 67 65.32 11.82 -23.04
C GLU A 67 66.75 11.25 -23.18
N GLU A 68 66.96 10.05 -22.66
CA GLU A 68 68.20 9.28 -22.76
C GLU A 68 68.57 8.90 -24.21
N GLU A 69 67.60 8.49 -25.03
CA GLU A 69 67.85 8.14 -26.44
C GLU A 69 68.25 9.36 -27.26
N SER A 70 67.66 10.51 -26.93
CA SER A 70 67.94 11.77 -27.61
C SER A 70 69.32 12.30 -27.25
N THR A 71 69.71 12.13 -25.99
CA THR A 71 71.05 12.45 -25.50
C THR A 71 72.11 11.57 -26.14
N LYS A 72 71.83 10.27 -26.31
CA LYS A 72 72.75 9.32 -26.95
C LYS A 72 73.01 9.66 -28.43
N LYS A 73 71.95 9.94 -29.21
CA LYS A 73 72.09 10.33 -30.63
C LYS A 73 72.84 11.66 -30.79
N ALA A 74 72.54 12.64 -29.95
CA ALA A 74 73.29 13.89 -29.93
C ALA A 74 74.78 13.61 -29.64
N LYS A 75 75.10 12.78 -28.63
CA LYS A 75 76.49 12.39 -28.35
C LYS A 75 77.18 11.76 -29.56
N GLU A 76 76.51 10.83 -30.26
CA GLU A 76 77.05 10.19 -31.47
C GLU A 76 77.34 11.20 -32.60
N ILE A 77 76.44 12.17 -32.83
CA ILE A 77 76.62 13.21 -33.85
C ILE A 77 77.81 14.12 -33.51
N PHE A 78 77.92 14.58 -32.26
CA PHE A 78 78.96 15.53 -31.89
C PHE A 78 80.31 14.88 -31.60
N HIS A 79 80.35 13.56 -31.40
CA HIS A 79 81.59 12.80 -31.25
C HIS A 79 82.52 12.93 -32.47
N SER A 80 81.98 13.23 -33.66
CA SER A 80 82.82 13.46 -34.85
C SER A 80 83.69 14.71 -34.78
N PHE A 81 83.37 15.68 -33.92
CA PHE A 81 84.13 16.92 -33.76
C PHE A 81 85.18 16.84 -32.63
N GLY A 82 84.96 15.95 -31.66
CA GLY A 82 85.86 15.72 -30.52
C GLY A 82 85.22 14.81 -29.46
N GLU A 83 86.00 14.43 -28.44
CA GLU A 83 85.47 13.62 -27.34
C GLU A 83 84.44 14.41 -26.53
N VAL A 84 83.24 13.83 -26.37
CA VAL A 84 82.10 14.47 -25.69
C VAL A 84 81.97 13.91 -24.27
N ARG A 85 82.10 14.80 -23.28
CA ARG A 85 81.96 14.50 -21.85
C ARG A 85 80.48 14.41 -21.46
N ASN A 86 79.76 15.53 -21.60
CA ASN A 86 78.36 15.65 -21.19
C ASN A 86 77.50 16.19 -22.34
N VAL A 87 76.26 15.71 -22.44
CA VAL A 87 75.26 16.22 -23.37
C VAL A 87 73.97 16.46 -22.62
N HIS A 88 73.33 17.57 -22.91
CA HIS A 88 72.00 17.88 -22.39
C HIS A 88 71.11 18.38 -23.52
N VAL A 89 69.90 17.81 -23.63
CA VAL A 89 68.93 18.18 -24.66
C VAL A 89 67.70 18.75 -23.98
N GLU A 90 67.58 20.08 -23.98
CA GLU A 90 66.42 20.78 -23.45
C GLU A 90 65.31 20.85 -24.51
N GLY A 91 64.08 20.45 -24.17
CA GLY A 91 62.91 20.59 -25.05
C GLY A 91 61.96 19.38 -25.09
N GLY A 92 62.40 18.20 -24.66
CA GLY A 92 61.57 16.97 -24.69
C GLY A 92 60.30 17.07 -23.83
N ALA A 93 60.36 17.77 -22.70
CA ALA A 93 59.23 17.95 -21.80
C ALA A 93 58.16 18.96 -22.32
N LYS A 94 58.58 19.97 -23.11
CA LYS A 94 57.68 21.01 -23.64
C LYS A 94 56.72 20.46 -24.71
N ILE A 95 57.13 19.41 -25.44
CA ILE A 95 56.27 18.71 -26.41
C ILE A 95 55.01 18.15 -25.74
N LYS A 96 55.11 17.59 -24.52
CA LYS A 96 53.96 17.01 -23.80
C LYS A 96 52.92 18.07 -23.40
N GLN A 97 53.35 19.29 -23.08
CA GLN A 97 52.48 20.42 -22.75
C GLN A 97 51.93 21.11 -24.02
N ALA A 98 52.67 21.10 -25.12
CA ALA A 98 52.25 21.73 -26.37
C ALA A 98 51.09 21.02 -27.08
N VAL A 99 50.82 19.74 -26.77
CA VAL A 99 49.63 19.01 -27.26
C VAL A 99 48.33 19.68 -26.78
N THR A 100 48.39 20.53 -25.75
CA THR A 100 47.23 21.32 -25.27
C THR A 100 47.16 22.76 -25.80
N ALA A 101 48.12 23.24 -26.61
CA ALA A 101 48.16 24.61 -27.10
C ALA A 101 47.67 24.74 -28.56
N ALA A 102 46.72 25.64 -28.81
CA ALA A 102 45.96 25.74 -30.08
C ALA A 102 46.60 26.63 -31.19
N SER A 103 47.83 27.14 -31.04
CA SER A 103 48.49 28.00 -32.05
C SER A 103 49.65 27.30 -32.77
N LYS A 104 49.73 27.48 -34.09
CA LYS A 104 50.72 26.84 -34.98
C LYS A 104 52.16 27.25 -34.67
N GLU A 105 52.37 28.48 -34.24
CA GLU A 105 53.68 29.06 -33.89
C GLU A 105 54.19 28.48 -32.56
N ALA A 106 53.28 28.32 -31.58
CA ALA A 106 53.58 27.66 -30.31
C ALA A 106 53.92 26.18 -30.52
N ILE A 107 53.23 25.49 -31.44
CA ILE A 107 53.51 24.09 -31.81
C ILE A 107 54.87 23.97 -32.52
N ALA A 108 55.20 24.90 -33.43
CA ALA A 108 56.49 24.89 -34.14
C ALA A 108 57.67 25.12 -33.18
N SER A 109 57.57 26.11 -32.28
CA SER A 109 58.58 26.36 -31.23
C SER A 109 58.68 25.20 -30.22
N SER A 110 57.57 24.51 -29.95
CA SER A 110 57.55 23.33 -29.08
C SER A 110 58.18 22.08 -29.71
N LEU A 111 58.49 22.10 -31.01
CA LEU A 111 59.17 21.02 -31.73
C LEU A 111 60.67 21.30 -31.93
N GLU A 112 61.17 22.44 -31.47
CA GLU A 112 62.58 22.78 -31.44
C GLU A 112 63.18 22.43 -30.08
N CYS A 113 64.45 22.01 -30.08
CA CYS A 113 65.21 21.69 -28.89
C CYS A 113 66.51 22.50 -28.88
N THR A 114 67.01 22.72 -27.66
CA THR A 114 68.34 23.31 -27.43
C THR A 114 69.25 22.20 -26.94
N VAL A 115 70.35 21.97 -27.67
CA VAL A 115 71.35 20.98 -27.32
C VAL A 115 72.55 21.71 -26.73
N ARG A 116 72.99 21.29 -25.54
CA ARG A 116 74.24 21.72 -24.94
C ARG A 116 75.20 20.54 -24.91
N VAL A 117 76.40 20.72 -25.44
CA VAL A 117 77.40 19.65 -25.60
C VAL A 117 78.72 20.11 -24.99
N GLN A 118 79.18 19.43 -23.96
CA GLN A 118 80.47 19.67 -23.33
C GLN A 118 81.52 18.71 -23.89
N PHE A 119 82.59 19.26 -24.45
CA PHE A 119 83.75 18.50 -24.92
C PHE A 119 84.79 18.31 -23.81
N THR A 120 85.57 17.23 -23.88
CA THR A 120 86.71 17.01 -22.98
C THR A 120 87.81 18.04 -23.24
N GLU A 121 88.01 18.41 -24.50
CA GLU A 121 89.07 19.33 -24.95
C GLU A 121 88.49 20.53 -25.70
N VAL A 122 89.08 21.70 -25.51
CA VAL A 122 88.66 22.96 -26.17
C VAL A 122 88.80 22.85 -27.70
N GLN A 123 89.76 22.06 -28.20
CA GLN A 123 89.90 21.81 -29.64
C GLN A 123 88.65 21.17 -30.26
N GLY A 124 87.93 20.34 -29.50
CA GLY A 124 86.66 19.74 -29.95
C GLY A 124 85.57 20.80 -30.16
N LEU A 125 85.53 21.82 -29.29
CA LEU A 125 84.62 22.96 -29.44
C LEU A 125 84.98 23.80 -30.67
N VAL A 126 86.26 24.13 -30.86
CA VAL A 126 86.71 24.95 -32.00
C VAL A 126 86.35 24.27 -33.32
N LYS A 127 86.66 22.97 -33.46
CA LYS A 127 86.26 22.16 -34.63
C LYS A 127 84.75 22.14 -34.85
N ALA A 128 83.97 22.07 -33.77
CA ALA A 128 82.51 22.10 -33.86
C ALA A 128 82.00 23.48 -34.30
N LEU A 129 82.56 24.58 -33.79
CA LEU A 129 82.22 25.95 -34.20
C LEU A 129 82.56 26.17 -35.67
N GLU A 130 83.77 25.82 -36.13
CA GLU A 130 84.18 25.91 -37.54
C GLU A 130 83.30 25.04 -38.47
N GLY A 131 82.88 23.88 -37.96
CA GLY A 131 82.05 22.93 -38.70
C GLY A 131 80.57 23.30 -38.80
N LEU A 132 80.05 24.09 -37.85
CA LEU A 132 78.62 24.37 -37.73
C LEU A 132 78.26 25.83 -37.97
N CYS A 133 79.14 26.79 -37.64
CA CYS A 133 78.87 28.22 -37.84
C CYS A 133 78.76 28.55 -39.33
N GLY A 134 77.79 29.39 -39.69
CA GLY A 134 77.57 29.80 -41.08
C GLY A 134 76.98 28.72 -41.98
N ARG A 135 76.47 27.61 -41.40
CA ARG A 135 75.89 26.50 -42.15
C ARG A 135 74.45 26.23 -41.72
N VAL A 136 73.69 25.64 -42.63
CA VAL A 136 72.33 25.13 -42.39
C VAL A 136 72.34 23.60 -42.36
N MET A 137 71.45 23.01 -41.58
CA MET A 137 71.42 21.56 -41.39
C MET A 137 70.34 20.95 -42.27
N ARG A 138 70.71 19.86 -42.94
CA ARG A 138 69.81 19.04 -43.75
C ARG A 138 69.93 17.59 -43.32
N LYS A 139 68.79 16.97 -43.02
CA LYS A 139 68.73 15.54 -42.76
C LYS A 139 68.78 14.77 -44.09
N ALA A 140 69.65 13.76 -44.19
CA ALA A 140 69.69 12.88 -45.34
C ALA A 140 68.32 12.22 -45.56
N GLY A 141 67.83 12.27 -46.81
CA GLY A 141 66.51 11.75 -47.18
C GLY A 141 65.34 12.73 -46.99
N THR A 142 65.58 13.97 -46.55
CA THR A 142 64.55 15.02 -46.52
C THR A 142 64.95 16.23 -47.38
N THR A 143 63.96 16.97 -47.86
CA THR A 143 64.14 18.30 -48.49
C THR A 143 64.15 19.43 -47.44
N LYS A 144 63.90 19.11 -46.16
CA LYS A 144 63.81 20.11 -45.09
C LYS A 144 65.21 20.61 -44.72
N ILE A 145 65.41 21.91 -44.95
CA ILE A 145 66.55 22.68 -44.48
C ILE A 145 66.13 23.37 -43.18
N VAL A 146 66.99 23.34 -42.16
CA VAL A 146 66.74 24.02 -40.89
C VAL A 146 67.91 24.90 -40.55
N GLU A 147 67.58 26.15 -40.23
CA GLU A 147 68.48 27.11 -39.65
C GLU A 147 68.58 26.85 -38.14
N TYR A 148 69.81 26.76 -37.66
CA TYR A 148 70.11 26.56 -36.24
C TYR A 148 71.03 27.68 -35.78
N GLU A 149 70.95 28.02 -34.50
CA GLU A 149 71.80 29.01 -33.89
C GLU A 149 72.92 28.31 -33.12
N VAL A 150 74.16 28.63 -33.47
CA VAL A 150 75.35 28.12 -32.79
C VAL A 150 75.86 29.20 -31.85
N ASN A 151 76.16 28.83 -30.61
CA ASN A 151 76.84 29.69 -29.66
C ASN A 151 77.72 28.84 -28.74
N TRP A 152 78.54 29.48 -27.93
CA TRP A 152 79.28 28.83 -26.84
C TRP A 152 78.64 29.20 -25.49
N ASP A 153 78.86 28.37 -24.48
CA ASP A 153 78.21 28.53 -23.18
C ASP A 153 78.86 29.63 -22.33
N ARG A 154 78.10 30.72 -22.12
CA ARG A 154 78.47 31.83 -21.23
C ARG A 154 77.98 31.64 -19.80
N GLU A 155 77.04 30.72 -19.60
CA GLU A 155 76.32 30.56 -18.33
C GLU A 155 76.92 29.44 -17.45
N HIS A 156 77.94 28.75 -17.94
CA HIS A 156 78.59 27.62 -17.27
C HIS A 156 77.57 26.56 -16.83
N PHE A 157 76.73 26.13 -17.77
CA PHE A 157 75.61 25.22 -17.56
C PHE A 157 76.02 23.91 -16.88
N PHE A 158 77.15 23.33 -17.30
CA PHE A 158 77.70 22.10 -16.74
C PHE A 158 78.62 22.31 -15.53
N SER A 159 78.69 23.53 -14.98
CA SER A 159 79.44 23.76 -13.75
C SER A 159 78.83 22.97 -12.59
N PRO A 160 79.65 22.46 -11.64
CA PRO A 160 79.15 21.74 -10.48
C PRO A 160 78.09 22.53 -9.69
N GLU A 161 78.28 23.84 -9.57
CA GLU A 161 77.36 24.76 -8.88
C GLU A 161 75.99 24.83 -9.59
N ASN A 162 75.97 25.00 -10.91
CA ASN A 162 74.71 25.07 -11.68
C ASN A 162 74.03 23.70 -11.81
N CYS A 163 74.79 22.60 -11.85
CA CYS A 163 74.25 21.25 -11.79
C CYS A 163 73.59 20.99 -10.43
N ALA A 164 74.28 21.31 -9.33
CA ALA A 164 73.75 21.15 -7.97
C ALA A 164 72.50 22.01 -7.74
N ARG A 165 72.52 23.27 -8.19
CA ARG A 165 71.36 24.18 -8.10
C ARG A 165 70.12 23.62 -8.79
N ARG A 166 70.27 23.07 -10.00
CA ARG A 166 69.17 22.47 -10.75
C ARG A 166 68.68 21.16 -10.14
N ALA A 167 69.58 20.32 -9.63
CA ALA A 167 69.22 19.11 -8.91
C ALA A 167 68.39 19.44 -7.66
N ALA A 168 68.83 20.42 -6.86
CA ALA A 168 68.09 20.88 -5.68
C ALA A 168 66.74 21.51 -6.03
N GLU A 169 66.64 22.24 -7.14
CA GLU A 169 65.36 22.79 -7.62
C GLU A 169 64.38 21.69 -8.02
N LEU A 170 64.85 20.64 -8.70
CA LEU A 170 64.05 19.47 -9.06
C LEU A 170 63.55 18.73 -7.82
N GLU A 171 64.45 18.44 -6.88
CA GLU A 171 64.09 17.78 -5.61
C GLU A 171 63.05 18.60 -4.82
N ARG A 172 63.21 19.92 -4.76
CA ARG A 172 62.24 20.81 -4.11
C ARG A 172 60.87 20.74 -4.80
N ARG A 173 60.81 20.72 -6.13
CA ARG A 173 59.56 20.58 -6.90
C ARG A 173 58.89 19.24 -6.63
N GLU A 174 59.64 18.15 -6.66
CA GLU A 174 59.10 16.81 -6.38
C GLU A 174 58.56 16.71 -4.96
N LEU A 175 59.24 17.31 -3.97
CA LEU A 175 58.76 17.36 -2.59
C LEU A 175 57.48 18.18 -2.45
N GLU A 176 57.39 19.34 -3.12
CA GLU A 176 56.16 20.14 -3.13
C GLU A 176 55.00 19.39 -3.80
N GLU A 177 55.24 18.68 -4.89
CA GLU A 177 54.22 17.85 -5.56
C GLU A 177 53.75 16.70 -4.68
N LYS A 178 54.67 16.01 -3.99
CA LYS A 178 54.33 14.98 -2.99
C LYS A 178 53.49 15.57 -1.86
N ARG A 179 53.87 16.73 -1.32
CA ARG A 179 53.10 17.41 -0.26
C ARG A 179 51.69 17.78 -0.72
N ARG A 180 51.54 18.30 -1.95
CA ARG A 180 50.23 18.61 -2.54
C ARG A 180 49.39 17.35 -2.74
N ALA A 181 50.00 16.26 -3.21
CA ALA A 181 49.31 14.99 -3.39
C ALA A 181 48.86 14.39 -2.05
N GLU A 182 49.68 14.49 -1.00
CA GLU A 182 49.32 14.07 0.35
C GLU A 182 48.20 14.92 0.95
N GLU A 183 48.26 16.25 0.78
CA GLU A 183 47.21 17.15 1.24
C GLU A 183 45.86 16.87 0.54
N GLN A 184 45.88 16.58 -0.77
CA GLN A 184 44.69 16.17 -1.51
C GLN A 184 44.14 14.83 -1.00
N ARG A 185 45.01 13.85 -0.77
CA ARG A 185 44.61 12.55 -0.17
C ARG A 185 44.03 12.72 1.23
N TRP A 186 44.58 13.63 2.03
CA TRP A 186 44.07 13.95 3.37
C TRP A 186 42.68 14.59 3.29
N LYS A 187 42.49 15.58 2.42
CA LYS A 187 41.19 16.23 2.19
C LYS A 187 40.12 15.21 1.76
N GLN A 188 40.45 14.35 0.80
CA GLN A 188 39.55 13.27 0.37
C GLN A 188 39.16 12.33 1.52
N LYS A 189 40.11 11.93 2.37
CA LYS A 189 39.81 11.09 3.54
C LYS A 189 38.91 11.80 4.55
N MET A 190 39.13 13.10 4.80
CA MET A 190 38.29 13.88 5.71
C MET A 190 36.87 14.05 5.18
N ASP A 191 36.71 14.31 3.88
CA ASP A 191 35.40 14.44 3.25
C ASP A 191 34.62 13.12 3.27
N VAL A 192 35.29 11.99 2.98
CA VAL A 192 34.68 10.65 3.11
C VAL A 192 34.21 10.41 4.54
N ARG A 193 35.06 10.70 5.54
CA ARG A 193 34.71 10.50 6.96
C ARG A 193 33.55 11.42 7.40
N ARG A 194 33.53 12.67 6.92
CA ARG A 194 32.41 13.59 7.17
C ARG A 194 31.12 13.07 6.52
N ALA A 195 31.16 12.67 5.27
CA ALA A 195 30.02 12.12 4.55
C ALA A 195 29.48 10.85 5.23
N GLU A 196 30.37 9.98 5.72
CA GLU A 196 30.00 8.80 6.49
C GLU A 196 29.29 9.17 7.80
N THR A 197 29.84 10.10 8.59
CA THR A 197 29.17 10.56 9.83
C THR A 197 27.81 11.18 9.56
N THR A 198 27.66 11.97 8.49
CA THR A 198 26.37 12.53 8.08
C THR A 198 25.39 11.44 7.63
N ARG A 199 25.87 10.39 6.93
CA ARG A 199 25.03 9.25 6.53
C ARG A 199 24.51 8.50 7.74
N LEU A 200 25.38 8.20 8.72
CA LEU A 200 24.97 7.55 9.97
C LEU A 200 23.98 8.40 10.77
N GLN A 201 24.15 9.72 10.82
CA GLN A 201 23.18 10.62 11.48
C GLN A 201 21.82 10.61 10.79
N LYS A 202 21.79 10.64 9.46
CA LYS A 202 20.54 10.54 8.68
C LYS A 202 19.82 9.21 8.92
N GLU A 203 20.56 8.10 8.88
CA GLU A 203 20.01 6.77 9.14
C GLU A 203 19.44 6.65 10.55
N ARG A 204 20.13 7.20 11.57
CA ARG A 204 19.61 7.24 12.94
C ARG A 204 18.34 8.09 13.05
N ALA A 205 18.32 9.27 12.44
CA ALA A 205 17.14 10.14 12.45
C ALA A 205 15.94 9.51 11.71
N GLU A 206 16.18 8.76 10.63
CA GLU A 206 15.15 8.04 9.91
C GLU A 206 14.59 6.87 10.72
N ARG A 207 15.44 6.09 11.40
CA ARG A 207 15.01 5.04 12.32
C ARG A 207 14.17 5.61 13.47
N GLU A 208 14.61 6.71 14.09
CA GLU A 208 13.85 7.36 15.15
C GLU A 208 12.50 7.90 14.64
N ARG A 209 12.45 8.39 13.40
CA ARG A 209 11.20 8.82 12.76
C ARG A 209 10.26 7.63 12.50
N GLN A 210 10.79 6.50 12.03
CA GLN A 210 10.02 5.26 11.83
C GLN A 210 9.47 4.72 13.14
N GLU A 211 10.27 4.69 14.21
CA GLU A 211 9.84 4.26 15.54
C GLU A 211 8.71 5.15 16.07
N ARG A 212 8.81 6.48 15.90
CA ARG A 212 7.74 7.42 16.27
C ARG A 212 6.47 7.22 15.47
N GLU A 213 6.57 6.98 14.16
CA GLU A 213 5.41 6.70 13.29
C GLU A 213 4.75 5.36 13.65
N GLU A 214 5.54 4.33 13.96
CA GLU A 214 5.02 3.03 14.40
C GLU A 214 4.35 3.15 15.79
N GLU A 215 4.96 3.88 16.73
CA GLU A 215 4.37 4.14 18.04
C GLU A 215 3.04 4.92 17.92
N GLN A 216 2.98 5.92 17.04
CA GLN A 216 1.74 6.64 16.76
C GLN A 216 0.67 5.72 16.15
N ARG A 217 1.05 4.85 15.21
CA ARG A 217 0.14 3.86 14.63
C ARG A 217 -0.38 2.87 15.67
N ARG A 218 0.48 2.41 16.59
CA ARG A 218 0.07 1.53 17.69
C ARG A 218 -0.92 2.21 18.63
N LYS A 219 -0.67 3.47 18.99
CA LYS A 219 -1.60 4.27 19.82
C LYS A 219 -2.94 4.49 19.13
N GLN A 220 -2.93 4.81 17.83
CA GLN A 220 -4.16 4.97 17.05
C GLN A 220 -4.95 3.66 16.96
N ALA A 221 -4.28 2.52 16.73
CA ALA A 221 -4.92 1.22 16.68
C ALA A 221 -5.52 0.82 18.03
N GLU A 222 -4.82 1.05 19.15
CA GLU A 222 -5.37 0.80 20.49
C GLU A 222 -6.58 1.70 20.79
N GLU A 223 -6.53 2.97 20.39
CA GLU A 223 -7.67 3.89 20.57
C GLU A 223 -8.88 3.49 19.70
N GLU A 224 -8.64 3.05 18.46
CA GLU A 224 -9.68 2.54 17.56
C GLU A 224 -10.29 1.24 18.11
N GLU A 225 -9.47 0.33 18.63
CA GLU A 225 -9.93 -0.90 19.28
C GLU A 225 -10.78 -0.60 20.52
N ARG A 226 -10.35 0.34 21.37
CA ARG A 226 -11.15 0.79 22.53
C ARG A 226 -12.50 1.36 22.12
N ARG A 227 -12.53 2.21 21.08
CA ARG A 227 -13.78 2.78 20.55
C ARG A 227 -14.68 1.69 19.96
N ALA A 228 -14.12 0.72 19.25
CA ALA A 228 -14.86 -0.41 18.70
C ALA A 228 -15.43 -1.31 19.81
N GLU A 229 -14.67 -1.56 20.87
CA GLU A 229 -15.15 -2.33 22.02
C GLU A 229 -16.29 -1.59 22.75
N GLU A 230 -16.18 -0.27 22.92
CA GLU A 230 -17.24 0.54 23.51
C GLU A 230 -18.52 0.54 22.67
N LEU A 231 -18.40 0.68 21.35
CA LEU A 231 -19.53 0.54 20.42
C LEU A 231 -20.18 -0.84 20.51
N ARG A 232 -19.38 -1.93 20.56
CA ARG A 232 -19.89 -3.30 20.74
C ARG A 232 -20.67 -3.44 22.05
N ARG A 233 -20.14 -2.89 23.15
CA ARG A 233 -20.84 -2.89 24.44
C ARG A 233 -22.17 -2.14 24.37
N GLN A 234 -22.21 -1.00 23.69
CA GLN A 234 -23.46 -0.25 23.47
C GLN A 234 -24.45 -1.02 22.59
N GLU A 235 -23.99 -1.68 21.53
CA GLU A 235 -24.84 -2.52 20.68
C GLU A 235 -25.41 -3.71 21.43
N GLU A 236 -24.59 -4.41 22.23
CA GLU A 236 -25.05 -5.49 23.09
C GLU A 236 -26.08 -4.99 24.11
N GLN A 237 -25.88 -3.82 24.72
CA GLN A 237 -26.87 -3.23 25.62
C GLN A 237 -28.19 -2.93 24.89
N ARG A 238 -28.13 -2.31 23.71
CA ARG A 238 -29.32 -2.06 22.88
C ARG A 238 -30.02 -3.35 22.47
N GLN A 239 -29.27 -4.40 22.15
CA GLN A 239 -29.85 -5.71 21.83
C GLN A 239 -30.54 -6.32 23.04
N ARG A 240 -29.91 -6.29 24.22
CA ARG A 240 -30.53 -6.77 25.47
C ARG A 240 -31.80 -5.98 25.80
N GLU A 241 -31.78 -4.66 25.67
CA GLU A 241 -32.98 -3.82 25.86
C GLU A 241 -34.09 -4.18 24.87
N GLN A 242 -33.75 -4.41 23.59
CA GLN A 242 -34.72 -4.86 22.59
C GLN A 242 -35.27 -6.25 22.89
N GLU A 243 -34.44 -7.19 23.34
CA GLU A 243 -34.86 -8.52 23.73
C GLU A 243 -35.75 -8.49 24.96
N GLU A 244 -35.42 -7.70 25.99
CA GLU A 244 -36.28 -7.48 27.15
C GLU A 244 -37.63 -6.86 26.75
N LEU A 245 -37.62 -5.86 25.86
CA LEU A 245 -38.84 -5.26 25.36
C LEU A 245 -39.69 -6.28 24.59
N ARG A 246 -39.07 -7.10 23.74
CA ARG A 246 -39.75 -8.19 23.00
C ARG A 246 -40.33 -9.23 23.96
N ALA A 247 -39.58 -9.65 24.97
CA ALA A 247 -40.04 -10.59 25.98
C ALA A 247 -41.23 -10.04 26.78
N ARG A 248 -41.21 -8.74 27.13
CA ARG A 248 -42.35 -8.06 27.77
C ARG A 248 -43.58 -8.04 26.88
N LEU A 249 -43.42 -7.67 25.61
CA LEU A 249 -44.49 -7.71 24.62
C LEU A 249 -45.06 -9.12 24.44
N GLU A 250 -44.21 -10.15 24.42
CA GLU A 250 -44.65 -11.53 24.32
C GLU A 250 -45.45 -11.95 25.56
N LEU A 251 -44.99 -11.57 26.76
CA LEU A 251 -45.70 -11.84 28.01
C LEU A 251 -47.08 -11.17 28.01
N GLU A 252 -47.16 -9.91 27.60
CA GLU A 252 -48.42 -9.19 27.49
C GLU A 252 -49.37 -9.86 26.48
N ARG A 253 -48.85 -10.31 25.32
CA ARG A 253 -49.65 -11.08 24.34
C ARG A 253 -50.13 -12.42 24.91
N ARG A 254 -49.32 -13.11 25.72
CA ARG A 254 -49.74 -14.34 26.42
C ARG A 254 -50.84 -14.06 27.42
N GLN A 255 -50.72 -12.99 28.22
CA GLN A 255 -51.75 -12.55 29.15
C GLN A 255 -53.05 -12.20 28.42
N GLN A 256 -52.97 -11.47 27.30
CA GLN A 256 -54.13 -11.17 26.47
C GLN A 256 -54.77 -12.43 25.90
N ALA A 257 -53.98 -13.39 25.42
CA ALA A 257 -54.49 -14.66 24.92
C ALA A 257 -55.15 -15.51 26.01
N GLU A 258 -54.62 -15.49 27.24
CA GLU A 258 -55.26 -16.15 28.40
C GLU A 258 -56.59 -15.49 28.76
N LEU A 259 -56.63 -14.15 28.81
CA LEU A 259 -57.87 -13.40 29.02
C LEU A 259 -58.89 -13.68 27.91
N GLU A 260 -58.48 -13.75 26.65
CA GLU A 260 -59.36 -14.08 25.54
C GLU A 260 -59.90 -15.51 25.63
N ARG A 261 -59.05 -16.48 26.02
CA ARG A 261 -59.47 -17.86 26.29
C ARG A 261 -60.46 -17.93 27.46
N GLU A 262 -60.24 -17.17 28.52
CA GLU A 262 -61.12 -17.14 29.68
C GLU A 262 -62.47 -16.50 29.34
N LEU A 263 -62.47 -15.39 28.59
CA LEU A 263 -63.69 -14.79 28.05
C LEU A 263 -64.43 -15.75 27.11
N ARG A 264 -63.70 -16.53 26.31
CA ARG A 264 -64.29 -17.56 25.45
C ARG A 264 -64.93 -18.69 26.27
N ARG A 265 -64.27 -19.18 27.31
CA ARG A 265 -64.85 -20.16 28.24
C ARG A 265 -66.12 -19.63 28.89
N GLN A 266 -66.09 -18.41 29.41
CA GLN A 266 -67.28 -17.78 30.00
C GLN A 266 -68.43 -17.63 29.00
N ARG A 267 -68.13 -17.35 27.72
CA ARG A 267 -69.15 -17.33 26.66
C ARG A 267 -69.72 -18.72 26.41
N GLU A 268 -68.86 -19.73 26.26
CA GLU A 268 -69.29 -21.13 26.07
C GLU A 268 -70.13 -21.63 27.27
N GLU A 269 -69.72 -21.32 28.50
CA GLU A 269 -70.49 -21.63 29.73
C GLU A 269 -71.84 -20.90 29.78
N ARG A 270 -71.88 -19.62 29.38
CA ARG A 270 -73.14 -18.87 29.30
C ARG A 270 -74.08 -19.44 28.23
N GLU A 271 -73.54 -19.81 27.06
CA GLU A 271 -74.31 -20.46 25.99
C GLU A 271 -74.83 -21.83 26.43
N GLU A 272 -74.04 -22.60 27.20
CA GLU A 272 -74.46 -23.87 27.78
C GLU A 272 -75.54 -23.70 28.86
N GLN A 273 -75.39 -22.70 29.75
CA GLN A 273 -76.41 -22.34 30.72
C GLN A 273 -77.71 -21.94 30.03
N GLU A 274 -77.64 -21.09 29.01
CA GLU A 274 -78.82 -20.68 28.25
C GLU A 274 -79.47 -21.88 27.53
N ARG A 275 -78.68 -22.83 27.01
CA ARG A 275 -79.19 -24.09 26.45
C ARG A 275 -79.92 -24.94 27.48
N LEU A 276 -79.33 -25.13 28.66
CA LEU A 276 -79.94 -25.90 29.75
C LEU A 276 -81.21 -25.22 30.27
N GLU A 277 -81.23 -23.89 30.38
CA GLU A 277 -82.42 -23.13 30.75
C GLU A 277 -83.54 -23.26 29.70
N ARG A 278 -83.20 -23.22 28.41
CA ARG A 278 -84.16 -23.45 27.33
C ARG A 278 -84.71 -24.88 27.35
N GLU A 279 -83.88 -25.89 27.59
CA GLU A 279 -84.33 -27.27 27.71
C GLU A 279 -85.21 -27.47 28.95
N ALA A 280 -84.83 -26.88 30.09
CA ALA A 280 -85.62 -26.91 31.32
C ALA A 280 -86.95 -26.17 31.15
N ALA A 281 -86.98 -25.05 30.44
CA ALA A 281 -88.19 -24.32 30.11
C ALA A 281 -89.10 -25.16 29.20
N ALA A 282 -88.55 -25.84 28.19
CA ALA A 282 -89.30 -26.75 27.32
C ALA A 282 -89.88 -27.93 28.11
N ARG A 283 -89.10 -28.55 29.02
CA ARG A 283 -89.58 -29.62 29.91
C ARG A 283 -90.70 -29.14 30.84
N LYS A 284 -90.56 -27.93 31.41
CA LYS A 284 -91.62 -27.32 32.24
C LYS A 284 -92.87 -27.02 31.41
N GLU A 285 -92.73 -26.58 30.17
CA GLU A 285 -93.87 -26.36 29.28
C GLU A 285 -94.56 -27.68 28.93
N GLU A 286 -93.80 -28.75 28.65
CA GLU A 286 -94.33 -30.09 28.40
C GLU A 286 -95.06 -30.66 29.64
N GLU A 287 -94.48 -30.50 30.83
CA GLU A 287 -95.11 -30.89 32.10
C GLU A 287 -96.42 -30.12 32.33
N ARG A 288 -96.45 -28.81 32.04
CA ARG A 288 -97.68 -28.00 32.11
C ARG A 288 -98.73 -28.48 31.11
N ARG A 289 -98.33 -28.79 29.86
CA ARG A 289 -99.23 -29.35 28.84
C ARG A 289 -99.82 -30.69 29.29
N LEU A 290 -99.00 -31.58 29.85
CA LEU A 290 -99.46 -32.85 30.41
C LEU A 290 -100.41 -32.64 31.60
N ALA A 291 -100.10 -31.72 32.50
CA ALA A 291 -100.97 -31.38 33.63
C ALA A 291 -102.30 -30.74 33.20
N ASP A 292 -102.30 -29.95 32.12
CA ASP A 292 -103.52 -29.40 31.51
C ASP A 292 -104.35 -30.51 30.84
N GLU A 293 -103.71 -31.46 30.15
CA GLU A 293 -104.36 -32.63 29.53
C GLU A 293 -105.01 -33.54 30.60
N VAL A 294 -104.33 -33.78 31.72
CA VAL A 294 -104.89 -34.52 32.87
C VAL A 294 -106.09 -33.79 33.45
N ARG A 295 -105.97 -32.47 33.70
CA ARG A 295 -107.10 -31.66 34.18
C ARG A 295 -108.29 -31.67 33.23
N ARG A 296 -108.05 -31.64 31.91
CA ARG A 296 -109.10 -31.76 30.90
C ARG A 296 -109.82 -33.10 31.00
N ARG A 297 -109.08 -34.21 31.12
CA ARG A 297 -109.67 -35.56 31.29
C ARG A 297 -110.44 -35.71 32.61
N GLU A 298 -109.95 -35.14 33.70
CA GLU A 298 -110.68 -35.14 34.97
C GLU A 298 -111.97 -34.33 34.90
N ALA A 299 -111.94 -33.17 34.23
CA ALA A 299 -113.14 -32.35 33.98
C ALA A 299 -114.16 -33.08 33.10
N GLU A 300 -113.73 -33.70 32.00
CA GLU A 300 -114.59 -34.52 31.13
C GLU A 300 -115.19 -35.71 31.90
N ALA A 301 -114.40 -36.37 32.76
CA ALA A 301 -114.88 -37.47 33.60
C ALA A 301 -115.86 -36.99 34.68
N ALA A 302 -115.65 -35.80 35.26
CA ALA A 302 -116.58 -35.18 36.21
C ALA A 302 -117.91 -34.82 35.53
N GLU A 303 -117.86 -34.23 34.33
CA GLU A 303 -119.05 -33.92 33.54
C GLU A 303 -119.80 -35.20 33.14
N ALA A 304 -119.09 -36.26 32.76
CA ALA A 304 -119.71 -37.56 32.48
C ALA A 304 -120.40 -38.16 33.72
N ARG A 305 -119.80 -38.03 34.91
CA ARG A 305 -120.42 -38.44 36.18
C ARG A 305 -121.66 -37.62 36.51
N GLU A 306 -121.62 -36.30 36.27
CA GLU A 306 -122.77 -35.42 36.47
C GLU A 306 -123.90 -35.77 35.50
N ARG A 307 -123.60 -35.97 34.22
CA ARG A 307 -124.58 -36.43 33.21
C ARG A 307 -125.19 -37.78 33.57
N ALA A 308 -124.40 -38.72 34.11
CA ALA A 308 -124.91 -40.01 34.58
C ALA A 308 -125.85 -39.85 35.79
N CYS A 309 -125.48 -39.02 36.77
CA CYS A 309 -126.31 -38.69 37.93
C CYS A 309 -127.60 -37.98 37.54
N ALA A 310 -127.55 -37.05 36.58
CA ALA A 310 -128.71 -36.38 36.03
C ALA A 310 -129.65 -37.35 35.30
N ALA A 311 -129.11 -38.26 34.48
CA ALA A 311 -129.88 -39.30 33.81
C ALA A 311 -130.55 -40.25 34.82
N GLU A 312 -129.89 -40.56 35.93
CA GLU A 312 -130.47 -41.38 37.00
C GLU A 312 -131.60 -40.64 37.73
N ARG A 313 -131.42 -39.35 38.06
CA ARG A 313 -132.48 -38.51 38.62
C ARG A 313 -133.70 -38.44 37.71
N GLN A 314 -133.48 -38.23 36.40
CA GLN A 314 -134.57 -38.17 35.43
C GLN A 314 -135.32 -39.51 35.31
N ARG A 315 -134.60 -40.64 35.33
CA ARG A 315 -135.21 -41.98 35.42
C ARG A 315 -136.02 -42.18 36.71
N ALA A 316 -135.55 -41.65 37.83
CA ALA A 316 -136.25 -41.72 39.11
C ALA A 316 -137.53 -40.86 39.10
N GLU A 317 -137.48 -39.66 38.52
CA GLU A 317 -138.63 -38.78 38.32
C GLU A 317 -139.68 -39.41 37.39
N ASP A 318 -139.25 -40.00 36.27
CA ASP A 318 -140.15 -40.73 35.36
C ASP A 318 -140.82 -41.93 36.07
N ARG A 319 -140.08 -42.65 36.92
CA ARG A 319 -140.65 -43.72 37.77
C ARG A 319 -141.72 -43.17 38.71
N LYS A 320 -141.47 -42.03 39.36
CA LYS A 320 -142.44 -41.37 40.26
C LYS A 320 -143.69 -40.93 39.50
N ARG A 321 -143.53 -40.34 38.32
CA ARG A 321 -144.63 -39.89 37.46
C ARG A 321 -145.53 -41.04 37.00
N ARG A 322 -144.92 -42.18 36.61
CA ARG A 322 -145.66 -43.42 36.28
C ARG A 322 -146.46 -43.97 37.48
N LEU A 323 -145.89 -43.90 38.69
CA LEU A 323 -146.59 -44.30 39.91
C LEU A 323 -147.77 -43.36 40.23
N GLU A 324 -147.59 -42.04 40.09
CA GLU A 324 -148.67 -41.06 40.28
C GLU A 324 -149.81 -41.23 39.26
N GLU A 325 -149.49 -41.47 37.99
CA GLU A 325 -150.49 -41.80 36.96
C GLU A 325 -151.24 -43.10 37.28
N ALA A 326 -150.54 -44.14 37.77
CA ALA A 326 -151.16 -45.39 38.17
C ALA A 326 -152.12 -45.19 39.37
N LEU A 327 -151.72 -44.39 40.37
CA LEU A 327 -152.56 -44.05 41.51
C LEU A 327 -153.79 -43.22 41.10
N SER A 328 -153.62 -42.28 40.15
CA SER A 328 -154.71 -41.46 39.61
C SER A 328 -155.74 -42.29 38.82
N LYS A 329 -155.29 -43.25 37.99
CA LYS A 329 -156.18 -44.22 37.31
C LYS A 329 -156.98 -45.06 38.31
N ARG A 330 -156.31 -45.57 39.36
CA ARG A 330 -156.95 -46.40 40.39
C ARG A 330 -158.02 -45.61 41.19
N SER A 331 -157.76 -44.32 41.43
CA SER A 331 -158.72 -43.39 42.06
C SER A 331 -159.94 -43.10 41.15
N LEU A 332 -159.73 -42.95 39.84
CA LEU A 332 -160.81 -42.79 38.86
C LEU A 332 -161.68 -44.06 38.73
N GLU A 333 -161.08 -45.23 38.75
CA GLU A 333 -161.79 -46.52 38.75
C GLU A 333 -162.65 -46.70 40.00
N GLN A 334 -162.15 -46.33 41.18
CA GLN A 334 -162.93 -46.34 42.42
C GLN A 334 -164.12 -45.37 42.37
N ARG A 335 -163.97 -44.20 41.74
CA ARG A 335 -165.06 -43.22 41.55
C ARG A 335 -166.11 -43.68 40.54
N LEU A 336 -165.74 -44.47 39.52
CA LEU A 336 -166.70 -45.07 38.59
C LEU A 336 -167.50 -46.22 39.24
N ARG A 337 -166.84 -47.07 40.05
CA ARG A 337 -167.53 -48.13 40.81
C ARG A 337 -168.59 -47.56 41.77
N ALA A 338 -168.29 -46.47 42.47
CA ALA A 338 -169.23 -45.83 43.39
C ALA A 338 -170.48 -45.19 42.71
N LYS A 339 -170.43 -44.90 41.40
CA LYS A 339 -171.57 -44.33 40.66
C LYS A 339 -172.55 -45.37 40.12
N LEU A 340 -172.14 -46.64 39.98
CA LEU A 340 -173.00 -47.71 39.49
C LEU A 340 -173.87 -48.33 40.60
N GLU A 341 -173.53 -48.15 41.87
CA GLU A 341 -174.16 -48.86 43.00
C GLU A 341 -175.41 -48.17 43.57
N LYS A 342 -175.75 -46.93 43.16
CA LYS A 342 -176.89 -46.16 43.71
C LYS A 342 -178.19 -46.20 42.88
N ARG A 343 -178.27 -47.00 41.81
CA ARG A 343 -179.42 -47.01 40.88
C ARG A 343 -179.89 -48.44 40.59
N MET A 344 -180.57 -49.09 41.55
CA MET A 344 -181.67 -50.08 41.39
C MET A 344 -181.83 -51.00 42.64
N PRO A 345 -183.08 -51.41 43.01
CA PRO A 345 -183.36 -52.27 44.17
C PRO A 345 -183.76 -53.72 43.84
N ARG A 346 -183.57 -54.61 44.85
CA ARG A 346 -184.00 -56.03 45.01
C ARG A 346 -183.31 -57.03 44.05
N PHE A 347 -182.82 -58.19 44.50
CA PHE A 347 -183.56 -59.30 45.13
C PHE A 347 -182.57 -60.36 45.69
N LYS A 348 -183.09 -61.24 46.55
CA LYS A 348 -182.44 -62.28 47.39
C LYS A 348 -181.62 -63.37 46.67
N SER A 349 -180.74 -64.02 47.45
CA SER A 349 -180.48 -65.47 47.65
C SER A 349 -178.97 -65.71 47.82
N ASP A 350 -178.51 -66.08 49.02
CA ASP A 350 -178.32 -67.45 49.54
C ASP A 350 -177.12 -68.19 48.91
N ILE A 351 -176.49 -69.02 49.75
CA ILE A 351 -175.54 -70.11 49.44
C ILE A 351 -174.08 -69.65 49.27
N ASP A 352 -173.03 -70.33 49.74
CA ASP A 352 -172.77 -71.33 50.77
C ASP A 352 -171.25 -71.62 50.65
N SER A 353 -170.65 -72.07 51.74
CA SER A 353 -169.52 -73.01 51.82
C SER A 353 -168.11 -72.70 51.27
N ARG A 354 -167.16 -73.15 52.12
CA ARG A 354 -165.95 -73.95 51.80
C ARG A 354 -164.81 -73.24 51.07
N GLN A 355 -163.54 -73.58 51.24
CA GLN A 355 -162.72 -74.34 52.19
C GLN A 355 -161.31 -74.24 51.56
N HIS A 356 -160.24 -74.13 52.38
CA HIS A 356 -158.95 -74.80 52.14
C HIS A 356 -158.15 -74.31 50.89
N SER A 357 -156.82 -74.38 50.77
CA SER A 357 -155.75 -75.02 51.50
C SER A 357 -154.44 -74.64 50.79
N SER A 358 -153.34 -74.60 51.56
CA SER A 358 -152.00 -75.11 51.18
C SER A 358 -151.13 -74.38 50.14
N ASN A 359 -149.95 -73.99 50.64
CA ASN A 359 -148.58 -74.24 50.15
C ASN A 359 -148.23 -74.14 48.66
N GLY A 360 -147.04 -73.59 48.45
CA GLY A 360 -146.10 -74.15 47.48
C GLY A 360 -144.83 -73.33 47.29
N ILE A 361 -143.84 -73.54 48.18
CA ILE A 361 -142.38 -73.34 48.02
C ILE A 361 -141.88 -71.91 47.80
#